data_AF-W7Q2W7-F1
#
_entry.id   AF-W7Q2W7-F1
#
_cell.length_a   1.000
_cell.length_b   1.000
_cell.length_c   1.000
_cell.angle_alpha   90.00
_cell.angle_beta   90.00
_cell.angle_gamma   90.00
#
_symmetry.space_group_name_H-M   'P 1'
#
loop_
_entity.id
_entity.type
_entity.pdbx_description
1 polymer ?
#
loop_
_entity_poly.entity_id
_entity_poly.type
_entity_poly.pdbx_seq_one_letter_code
_entity_poly.pdbx_strand_id
1 'polypeptide(L)'
;MGLPAWLLVLLDVSFLPLAALVMGRLVIRAKLWRNLMFVPVLLLLALANLAMHLGVTQGKLSLIREGGYLGVLLIAMLMVLLGGRVIPFFTSLKLGRPKVAPIAWLEALALGSAIGVVLLQLLVLFGVPVPAGLLALVMLVAAASNLVRLARWEGYRTLHEPLLWGLHISYAFVSVGLLMWALALMGAFRVELALHALAIGGIATMMLAMMSRVALGHTGRTIRTLPGIGVGLGLMFVGALLRSPVLAMFPQITHWTYNLSILFWCIAYLIFLFHYTLPLLSTRVDGKDG
;
A
#
# COMPACT_ATOMS: atom_id res chain seq x y z
N MET A 1 -23.00 8.01 23.34
CA MET A 1 -22.87 6.58 23.67
C MET A 1 -21.53 6.40 24.38
N GLY A 2 -21.56 6.11 25.68
CA GLY A 2 -20.45 6.28 26.62
C GLY A 2 -19.72 4.98 26.98
N LEU A 3 -19.02 4.39 26.03
CA LEU A 3 -18.01 3.39 26.36
C LEU A 3 -16.76 4.10 26.90
N PRO A 4 -16.10 3.57 27.95
CA PRO A 4 -14.91 4.20 28.48
C PRO A 4 -13.77 4.14 27.45
N ALA A 5 -13.07 5.27 27.27
CA ALA A 5 -12.05 5.41 26.22
C ALA A 5 -10.96 4.32 26.28
N TRP A 6 -10.54 3.91 27.48
CA TRP A 6 -9.54 2.86 27.66
C TRP A 6 -9.96 1.51 27.07
N LEU A 7 -11.28 1.19 27.05
CA LEU A 7 -11.78 -0.06 26.50
C LEU A 7 -11.69 -0.06 24.96
N LEU A 8 -12.00 1.07 24.33
CA LEU A 8 -11.86 1.24 22.88
C LEU A 8 -10.39 1.12 22.46
N VAL A 9 -9.48 1.78 23.19
CA VAL A 9 -8.03 1.68 22.93
C VAL A 9 -7.55 0.25 23.09
N LEU A 10 -7.94 -0.43 24.18
CA LEU A 10 -7.52 -1.80 24.44
C LEU A 10 -7.96 -2.75 23.31
N LEU A 11 -9.24 -2.69 22.92
CA LEU A 11 -9.78 -3.54 21.87
C LEU A 11 -9.09 -3.28 20.52
N ASP A 12 -9.01 -2.04 20.08
CA ASP A 12 -8.46 -1.68 18.78
C ASP A 12 -6.95 -1.92 18.68
N VAL A 13 -6.18 -1.56 19.72
CA VAL A 13 -4.72 -1.76 19.72
C VAL A 13 -4.36 -3.24 19.87
N SER A 14 -5.14 -4.05 20.60
CA SER A 14 -4.80 -5.45 20.84
C SER A 14 -4.85 -6.34 19.59
N PHE A 15 -5.62 -5.96 18.56
CA PHE A 15 -5.79 -6.76 17.35
C PHE A 15 -4.45 -7.03 16.64
N LEU A 16 -3.65 -5.99 16.42
CA LEU A 16 -2.40 -6.10 15.65
C LEU A 16 -1.30 -6.91 16.37
N PRO A 17 -1.03 -6.74 17.68
CA PRO A 17 -0.12 -7.60 18.44
C PRO A 17 -0.60 -9.05 18.51
N LEU A 18 -1.90 -9.29 18.69
CA LEU A 18 -2.45 -10.65 18.70
C LEU A 18 -2.30 -11.32 17.31
N ALA A 19 -2.59 -10.58 16.24
CA ALA A 19 -2.34 -11.05 14.87
C ALA A 19 -0.86 -11.36 14.63
N ALA A 20 0.05 -10.48 15.10
CA ALA A 20 1.49 -10.69 15.00
C ALA A 20 1.95 -11.96 15.75
N LEU A 21 1.39 -12.21 16.93
CA LEU A 21 1.69 -13.39 17.74
C LEU A 21 1.17 -14.68 17.09
N VAL A 22 -0.08 -14.69 16.62
CA VAL A 22 -0.67 -15.86 15.93
C VAL A 22 0.09 -16.15 14.64
N MET A 23 0.29 -15.13 13.80
CA MET A 23 1.03 -15.26 12.54
C MET A 23 2.48 -15.72 12.80
N GLY A 24 3.18 -15.09 13.74
CA GLY A 24 4.55 -15.45 14.09
C GLY A 24 4.68 -16.90 14.52
N ARG A 25 3.77 -17.38 15.38
CA ARG A 25 3.73 -18.80 15.80
C ARG A 25 3.54 -19.74 14.61
N LEU A 26 2.60 -19.45 13.71
CA LEU A 26 2.32 -20.28 12.53
C LEU A 26 3.51 -20.30 11.55
N VAL A 27 4.13 -19.14 11.31
CA VAL A 27 5.29 -19.00 10.42
C VAL A 27 6.50 -19.75 10.96
N ILE A 28 6.77 -19.69 12.26
CA ILE A 28 7.86 -20.44 12.92
C ILE A 28 7.61 -21.95 12.81
N ARG A 29 6.38 -22.40 13.13
CA ARG A 29 6.01 -23.82 13.01
C ARG A 29 6.16 -24.34 11.58
N ALA A 30 5.77 -23.54 10.59
CA ALA A 30 5.90 -23.87 9.17
C ALA A 30 7.33 -23.65 8.62
N LYS A 31 8.29 -23.17 9.42
CA LYS A 31 9.66 -22.82 9.03
C LYS A 31 9.74 -21.83 7.85
N LEU A 32 8.74 -20.96 7.71
CA LEU A 32 8.65 -19.95 6.65
C LEU A 32 9.36 -18.64 7.06
N TRP A 33 10.63 -18.74 7.48
CA TRP A 33 11.40 -17.64 8.11
C TRP A 33 11.34 -16.30 7.37
N ARG A 34 11.30 -16.33 6.03
CA ARG A 34 11.19 -15.14 5.19
C ARG A 34 9.92 -14.32 5.45
N ASN A 35 8.87 -14.92 5.97
CA ASN A 35 7.60 -14.27 6.29
C ASN A 35 7.58 -13.69 7.72
N LEU A 36 8.60 -13.91 8.54
CA LEU A 36 8.67 -13.29 9.88
C LEU A 36 8.81 -11.77 9.82
N MET A 37 9.22 -11.21 8.67
CA MET A 37 9.24 -9.77 8.42
C MET A 37 7.90 -9.06 8.69
N PHE A 38 6.77 -9.77 8.62
CA PHE A 38 5.46 -9.18 8.88
C PHE A 38 5.21 -8.93 10.36
N VAL A 39 5.84 -9.71 11.25
CA VAL A 39 5.70 -9.56 12.70
C VAL A 39 6.13 -8.17 13.18
N PRO A 40 7.37 -7.68 12.91
CA PRO A 40 7.77 -6.34 13.33
C PRO A 40 6.91 -5.25 12.68
N VAL A 41 6.46 -5.44 11.43
CA VAL A 41 5.58 -4.46 10.78
C VAL A 41 4.21 -4.37 11.46
N LEU A 42 3.61 -5.50 11.84
CA LEU A 42 2.35 -5.52 12.60
C LEU A 42 2.50 -4.85 13.97
N LEU A 43 3.62 -5.06 14.65
CA LEU A 43 3.91 -4.40 15.93
C LEU A 43 4.14 -2.89 15.76
N LEU A 44 4.82 -2.46 14.70
CA LEU A 44 4.97 -1.04 14.39
C LEU A 44 3.64 -0.38 13.98
N LEU A 45 2.76 -1.09 13.29
CA LEU A 45 1.39 -0.64 13.03
C LEU A 45 0.59 -0.53 14.33
N ALA A 46 0.77 -1.46 15.27
CA ALA A 46 0.15 -1.37 16.60
C ALA A 46 0.65 -0.14 17.37
N LEU A 47 1.95 0.17 17.28
CA LEU A 47 2.54 1.38 17.85
C LEU A 47 1.98 2.65 17.21
N ALA A 48 1.87 2.69 15.87
CA ALA A 48 1.27 3.80 15.14
C ALA A 48 -0.18 4.03 15.57
N ASN A 49 -0.96 2.95 15.70
CA ASN A 49 -2.35 2.99 16.14
C ASN A 49 -2.47 3.47 17.61
N LEU A 50 -1.63 2.95 18.50
CA LEU A 50 -1.57 3.39 19.89
C LEU A 50 -1.22 4.88 19.99
N ALA A 51 -0.28 5.37 19.18
CA ALA A 51 0.08 6.78 19.16
C ALA A 51 -1.11 7.65 18.74
N MET A 52 -1.92 7.22 17.77
CA MET A 52 -3.15 7.93 17.39
C MET A 52 -4.16 8.00 18.55
N HIS A 53 -4.40 6.89 19.25
CA HIS A 53 -5.27 6.85 20.43
C HIS A 53 -4.75 7.74 21.58
N LEU A 54 -3.44 7.70 21.84
CA LEU A 54 -2.80 8.59 22.81
C LEU A 54 -2.92 10.06 22.39
N GLY A 55 -2.86 10.35 21.10
CA GLY A 55 -3.03 11.69 20.54
C GLY A 55 -4.44 12.22 20.81
N VAL A 56 -5.47 11.40 20.61
CA VAL A 56 -6.87 11.77 20.92
C VAL A 56 -7.05 12.00 22.42
N THR A 57 -6.60 11.06 23.25
CA THR A 57 -6.78 11.15 24.72
C THR A 57 -6.00 12.30 25.36
N GLN A 58 -4.86 12.69 24.80
CA GLN A 58 -4.03 13.81 25.27
C GLN A 58 -4.31 15.14 24.54
N GLY A 59 -5.21 15.16 23.54
CA GLY A 59 -5.45 16.34 22.71
C GLY A 59 -4.26 16.77 21.84
N LYS A 60 -3.33 15.85 21.53
CA LYS A 60 -2.12 16.12 20.75
C LYS A 60 -2.31 15.73 19.29
N LEU A 61 -2.69 16.70 18.46
CA LEU A 61 -2.91 16.50 17.01
C LEU A 61 -1.65 16.00 16.28
N SER A 62 -0.45 16.42 16.72
CA SER A 62 0.81 15.93 16.16
C SER A 62 0.93 14.41 16.27
N LEU A 63 0.61 13.83 17.42
CA LEU A 63 0.74 12.39 17.65
C LEU A 63 -0.23 11.57 16.78
N ILE A 64 -1.45 12.09 16.56
CA ILE A 64 -2.41 11.52 15.62
C ILE A 64 -1.85 11.52 14.19
N ARG A 65 -1.31 12.66 13.77
CA ARG A 65 -0.77 12.85 12.42
C ARG A 65 0.45 11.97 12.17
N GLU A 66 1.44 12.01 13.05
CA GLU A 66 2.68 11.23 12.88
C GLU A 66 2.41 9.72 12.97
N GLY A 67 1.45 9.29 13.79
CA GLY A 67 0.98 7.90 13.83
C GLY A 67 0.34 7.47 12.51
N GLY A 68 -0.56 8.29 11.95
CA GLY A 68 -1.17 8.03 10.64
C GLY A 68 -0.14 7.98 9.50
N TYR A 69 0.86 8.89 9.53
CA TYR A 69 1.96 8.92 8.57
C TYR A 69 2.80 7.65 8.62
N LEU A 70 3.18 7.22 9.84
CA LEU A 70 3.90 5.98 10.05
C LEU A 70 3.11 4.77 9.51
N GLY A 71 1.79 4.72 9.77
CA GLY A 71 0.92 3.65 9.28
C GLY A 71 0.93 3.51 7.74
N VAL A 72 0.76 4.62 7.03
CA VAL A 72 0.79 4.63 5.55
C VAL A 72 2.17 4.24 5.03
N LEU A 73 3.25 4.75 5.63
CA LEU A 73 4.62 4.44 5.22
C LEU A 73 5.00 2.97 5.48
N LEU A 74 4.51 2.36 6.56
CA LEU A 74 4.69 0.93 6.84
C LEU A 74 4.06 0.06 5.75
N ILE A 75 2.83 0.39 5.32
CA ILE A 75 2.16 -0.35 4.24
C ILE A 75 2.89 -0.11 2.90
N ALA A 76 3.31 1.13 2.62
CA ALA A 76 4.10 1.43 1.43
C ALA A 76 5.43 0.66 1.41
N MET A 77 6.12 0.54 2.54
CA MET A 77 7.34 -0.25 2.69
C MET A 77 7.09 -1.75 2.49
N LEU A 78 5.95 -2.29 2.96
CA LEU A 78 5.51 -3.65 2.61
C LEU A 78 5.26 -3.81 1.10
N MET A 79 4.66 -2.81 0.44
CA MET A 79 4.48 -2.83 -1.02
C MET A 79 5.82 -2.87 -1.75
N VAL A 80 6.82 -2.09 -1.31
CA VAL A 80 8.19 -2.10 -1.88
C VAL A 80 8.83 -3.48 -1.73
N LEU A 81 8.66 -4.11 -0.57
CA LEU A 81 9.25 -5.41 -0.26
C LEU A 81 8.59 -6.55 -1.05
N LEU A 82 7.26 -6.65 -0.96
CA LEU A 82 6.51 -7.72 -1.61
C LEU A 82 6.43 -7.50 -3.11
N GLY A 83 6.13 -6.27 -3.54
CA GLY A 83 6.02 -5.89 -4.94
C GLY A 83 7.30 -6.19 -5.72
N GLY A 84 8.46 -5.95 -5.11
CA GLY A 84 9.78 -6.28 -5.67
C GLY A 84 9.99 -7.74 -6.09
N ARG A 85 9.22 -8.66 -5.50
CA ARG A 85 9.34 -10.10 -5.78
C ARG A 85 8.15 -10.62 -6.56
N VAL A 86 6.96 -10.16 -6.18
CA VAL A 86 5.66 -10.64 -6.65
C VAL A 86 5.32 -10.09 -8.02
N ILE A 87 5.54 -8.80 -8.26
CA ILE A 87 5.23 -8.16 -9.55
C ILE A 87 6.09 -8.74 -10.67
N PRO A 88 7.44 -8.74 -10.60
CA PRO A 88 8.26 -9.32 -11.66
C PRO A 88 8.04 -10.83 -11.85
N PHE A 89 7.66 -11.56 -10.79
CA PHE A 89 7.29 -12.98 -10.90
C PHE A 89 6.00 -13.17 -11.71
N PHE A 90 4.95 -12.41 -11.42
CA PHE A 90 3.71 -12.49 -12.18
C PHE A 90 3.89 -11.99 -13.61
N THR A 91 4.75 -10.99 -13.83
CA THR A 91 5.08 -10.52 -15.18
C THR A 91 5.81 -11.58 -15.98
N SER A 92 6.84 -12.21 -15.42
CA SER A 92 7.57 -13.28 -16.11
C SER A 92 6.69 -14.49 -16.41
N LEU A 93 5.83 -14.88 -15.46
CA LEU A 93 4.90 -15.99 -15.62
C LEU A 93 3.91 -15.71 -16.76
N LYS A 94 3.34 -14.50 -16.83
CA LYS A 94 2.35 -14.17 -17.85
C LYS A 94 2.95 -14.00 -19.24
N LEU A 95 4.17 -13.46 -19.33
CA LEU A 95 4.87 -13.27 -20.60
C LEU A 95 5.56 -14.54 -21.12
N GLY A 96 5.63 -15.62 -20.32
CA GLY A 96 6.38 -16.82 -20.67
C GLY A 96 7.89 -16.56 -20.81
N ARG A 97 8.42 -15.62 -20.03
CA ARG A 97 9.81 -15.14 -20.12
C ARG A 97 10.59 -15.41 -18.84
N PRO A 98 11.93 -15.49 -18.91
CA PRO A 98 12.74 -15.55 -17.71
C PRO A 98 12.48 -14.33 -16.83
N LYS A 99 12.37 -14.54 -15.51
CA LYS A 99 12.24 -13.45 -14.54
C LYS A 99 13.46 -12.54 -14.63
N VAL A 100 13.21 -11.24 -14.76
CA VAL A 100 14.26 -10.22 -14.78
C VAL A 100 15.11 -10.34 -13.51
N ALA A 101 16.41 -10.55 -13.69
CA ALA A 101 17.32 -10.73 -12.56
C ALA A 101 17.38 -9.45 -11.70
N PRO A 102 17.27 -9.58 -10.36
CA PRO A 102 17.40 -8.44 -9.47
C PRO A 102 18.84 -7.92 -9.50
N ILE A 103 18.99 -6.59 -9.52
CA ILE A 103 20.29 -5.93 -9.37
C ILE A 103 20.51 -5.71 -7.88
N ALA A 104 21.51 -6.36 -7.28
CA ALA A 104 21.69 -6.41 -5.84
C ALA A 104 21.75 -5.03 -5.17
N TRP A 105 22.54 -4.09 -5.72
CA TRP A 105 22.67 -2.74 -5.16
C TRP A 105 21.35 -1.95 -5.26
N LEU A 106 20.59 -2.14 -6.34
CA LEU A 106 19.31 -1.45 -6.56
C LEU A 106 18.23 -1.98 -5.62
N GLU A 107 18.19 -3.30 -5.39
CA GLU A 107 17.30 -3.92 -4.40
C GLU A 107 17.63 -3.44 -2.99
N ALA A 108 18.92 -3.40 -2.64
CA ALA A 108 19.38 -2.89 -1.36
C ALA A 108 19.04 -1.40 -1.18
N LEU A 109 19.23 -0.58 -2.22
CA LEU A 109 18.92 0.84 -2.19
C LEU A 109 17.42 1.09 -2.03
N ALA A 110 16.57 0.39 -2.78
CA ALA A 110 15.12 0.59 -2.71
C ALA A 110 14.51 0.09 -1.39
N LEU A 111 14.96 -1.06 -0.88
CA LEU A 111 14.50 -1.57 0.42
C LEU A 111 15.08 -0.76 1.57
N GLY A 112 16.38 -0.46 1.52
CA GLY A 112 17.08 0.29 2.55
C GLY A 112 16.56 1.71 2.69
N SER A 113 16.28 2.40 1.58
CA SER A 113 15.68 3.74 1.63
C SER A 113 14.22 3.70 2.12
N ALA A 114 13.40 2.73 1.72
CA ALA A 114 12.04 2.58 2.24
C ALA A 114 12.01 2.30 3.76
N ILE A 115 12.92 1.45 4.25
CA ILE A 115 13.13 1.22 5.69
C ILE A 115 13.62 2.51 6.35
N GLY A 116 14.57 3.22 5.73
CA GLY A 116 15.08 4.50 6.21
C GLY A 116 13.99 5.54 6.39
N VAL A 117 13.05 5.68 5.44
CA VAL A 117 11.88 6.56 5.58
C VAL A 117 11.04 6.19 6.80
N VAL A 118 10.75 4.89 7.00
CA VAL A 118 9.98 4.42 8.15
C VAL A 118 10.71 4.69 9.47
N LEU A 119 12.02 4.46 9.53
CA LEU A 119 12.83 4.72 10.73
C LEU A 119 12.90 6.21 11.05
N LEU A 120 13.10 7.07 10.05
CA LEU A 120 13.07 8.52 10.25
C LEU A 120 11.70 9.01 10.71
N GLN A 121 10.60 8.49 10.14
CA GLN A 121 9.25 8.82 10.60
C GLN A 121 8.99 8.32 12.02
N LEU A 122 9.54 7.17 12.39
CA LEU A 122 9.46 6.64 13.74
C LEU A 122 10.21 7.54 14.74
N LEU A 123 11.37 8.09 14.36
CA LEU A 123 12.08 9.09 15.18
C LEU A 123 11.24 10.35 15.37
N VAL A 124 10.61 10.86 14.30
CA VAL A 124 9.67 12.00 14.38
C VAL A 124 8.51 11.70 15.33
N LEU A 125 7.94 10.50 15.27
CA LEU A 125 6.85 10.07 16.17
C LEU A 125 7.28 10.12 17.65
N PHE A 126 8.52 9.73 17.95
CA PHE A 126 9.08 9.77 19.30
C PHE A 126 9.56 11.17 19.72
N GLY A 127 9.33 12.21 18.90
CA GLY A 127 9.71 13.59 19.20
C GLY A 127 11.19 13.89 18.97
N VAL A 128 11.93 13.00 18.31
CA VAL A 128 13.32 13.27 17.91
C VAL A 128 13.31 14.22 16.71
N PRO A 129 14.02 15.36 16.77
CA PRO A 129 14.05 16.31 15.67
C PRO A 129 14.79 15.70 14.47
N VAL A 130 14.06 15.50 13.38
CA VAL A 130 14.62 15.06 12.09
C VAL A 130 14.57 16.24 11.11
N PRO A 131 15.70 16.64 10.49
CA PRO A 131 15.69 17.68 9.47
C PRO A 131 14.79 17.29 8.30
N ALA A 132 13.85 18.17 7.93
CA ALA A 132 12.93 17.92 6.82
C ALA A 132 13.66 17.60 5.50
N GLY A 133 14.82 18.24 5.27
CA GLY A 133 15.67 17.96 4.11
C GLY A 133 16.25 16.54 4.09
N LEU A 134 16.58 15.96 5.25
CA LEU A 134 17.05 14.58 5.34
C LEU A 134 15.92 13.60 5.00
N LEU A 135 14.75 13.79 5.60
CA LEU A 135 13.58 12.94 5.31
C LEU A 135 13.17 13.03 3.83
N ALA A 136 13.12 14.25 3.28
CA ALA A 136 12.85 14.48 1.86
C ALA A 136 13.88 13.80 0.96
N LEU A 137 15.18 13.90 1.27
CA LEU A 137 16.24 13.24 0.51
C LEU A 137 16.08 11.71 0.49
N VAL A 138 15.84 11.09 1.65
CA VAL A 138 15.65 9.64 1.74
C VAL A 138 14.38 9.20 0.99
N MET A 139 13.30 10.00 1.04
CA MET A 139 12.09 9.77 0.25
C MET A 139 12.34 9.90 -1.26
N LEU A 140 13.17 10.85 -1.72
CA LEU A 140 13.55 10.99 -3.12
C LEU A 140 14.38 9.80 -3.61
N VAL A 141 15.34 9.34 -2.81
CA VAL A 141 16.13 8.13 -3.11
C VAL A 141 15.21 6.90 -3.18
N ALA A 142 14.25 6.78 -2.25
CA ALA A 142 13.27 5.70 -2.27
C ALA A 142 12.36 5.78 -3.51
N ALA A 143 11.89 6.96 -3.89
CA ALA A 143 11.08 7.16 -5.10
C ALA A 143 11.86 6.79 -6.37
N ALA A 144 13.09 7.32 -6.53
CA ALA A 144 13.91 7.10 -7.72
C ALA A 144 14.31 5.63 -7.87
N SER A 145 14.81 5.00 -6.81
CA SER A 145 15.22 3.59 -6.84
C SER A 145 14.05 2.65 -7.14
N ASN A 146 12.85 2.91 -6.59
CA ASN A 146 11.66 2.12 -6.90
C ASN A 146 11.13 2.34 -8.31
N LEU A 147 11.24 3.55 -8.86
CA LEU A 147 10.89 3.82 -10.25
C LEU A 147 11.83 3.09 -11.22
N VAL A 148 13.14 3.09 -10.94
CA VAL A 148 14.13 2.33 -11.73
C VAL A 148 13.86 0.83 -11.64
N ARG A 149 13.51 0.30 -10.46
CA ARG A 149 13.09 -1.12 -10.32
C ARG A 149 11.88 -1.43 -11.18
N LEU A 150 10.84 -0.60 -11.09
CA LEU A 150 9.60 -0.78 -11.85
C LEU A 150 9.83 -0.77 -13.36
N ALA A 151 10.66 0.14 -13.87
CA ALA A 151 10.98 0.24 -15.29
C ALA A 151 11.61 -1.06 -15.85
N ARG A 152 12.35 -1.80 -15.00
CA ARG A 152 12.98 -3.07 -15.39
C ARG A 152 12.02 -4.25 -15.45
N TRP A 153 10.82 -4.16 -14.90
CA TRP A 153 9.89 -5.31 -14.82
C TRP A 153 9.06 -5.53 -16.08
N GLU A 154 9.32 -4.81 -17.17
CA GLU A 154 8.64 -4.95 -18.46
C GLU A 154 7.10 -4.77 -18.40
N GLY A 155 6.59 -4.02 -17.42
CA GLY A 155 5.14 -3.85 -17.20
C GLY A 155 4.37 -3.33 -18.42
N TYR A 156 5.01 -2.52 -19.27
CA TYR A 156 4.44 -2.02 -20.52
C TYR A 156 4.04 -3.14 -21.51
N ARG A 157 4.61 -4.34 -21.41
CA ARG A 157 4.23 -5.49 -22.24
C ARG A 157 2.93 -6.16 -21.79
N THR A 158 2.38 -5.73 -20.65
CA THR A 158 1.24 -6.37 -19.97
C THR A 158 0.01 -5.46 -19.90
N LEU A 159 -0.05 -4.42 -20.74
CA LEU A 159 -1.16 -3.47 -20.79
C LEU A 159 -2.51 -4.12 -21.18
N HIS A 160 -2.47 -5.26 -21.89
CA HIS A 160 -3.66 -6.05 -22.21
C HIS A 160 -4.20 -6.85 -21.01
N GLU A 161 -3.50 -6.87 -19.88
CA GLU A 161 -3.81 -7.70 -18.71
C GLU A 161 -4.07 -6.83 -17.47
N PRO A 162 -5.34 -6.45 -17.21
CA PRO A 162 -5.70 -5.54 -16.13
C PRO A 162 -5.17 -5.84 -14.76
N LEU A 163 -5.23 -7.10 -14.31
CA LEU A 163 -4.69 -7.46 -12.99
C LEU A 163 -3.18 -7.23 -12.90
N LEU A 164 -2.46 -7.19 -14.02
CA LEU A 164 -1.01 -7.05 -14.03
C LEU A 164 -0.60 -5.59 -14.21
N TRP A 165 -1.18 -4.85 -15.14
CA TRP A 165 -0.90 -3.42 -15.21
C TRP A 165 -1.37 -2.69 -13.95
N GLY A 166 -2.46 -3.13 -13.30
CA GLY A 166 -2.91 -2.56 -12.03
C GLY A 166 -1.88 -2.67 -10.91
N LEU A 167 -1.09 -3.74 -10.87
CA LEU A 167 0.03 -3.88 -9.92
C LEU A 167 1.20 -2.96 -10.26
N HIS A 168 1.52 -2.79 -11.55
CA HIS A 168 2.59 -1.88 -11.96
C HIS A 168 2.22 -0.43 -11.68
N ILE A 169 0.99 -0.03 -12.01
CA ILE A 169 0.49 1.31 -11.72
C ILE A 169 0.48 1.57 -10.22
N SER A 170 -0.06 0.67 -9.42
CA SER A 170 -0.08 0.85 -7.96
C SER A 170 1.33 0.90 -7.35
N TYR A 171 2.27 0.13 -7.88
CA TYR A 171 3.68 0.25 -7.49
C TYR A 171 4.30 1.60 -7.92
N ALA A 172 3.97 2.11 -9.11
CA ALA A 172 4.39 3.44 -9.55
C ALA A 172 3.89 4.52 -8.57
N PHE A 173 2.67 4.40 -8.05
CA PHE A 173 2.15 5.33 -7.06
C PHE A 173 2.89 5.33 -5.72
N VAL A 174 3.61 4.26 -5.37
CA VAL A 174 4.56 4.31 -4.24
C VAL A 174 5.65 5.34 -4.52
N SER A 175 6.20 5.35 -5.72
CA SER A 175 7.25 6.30 -6.13
C SER A 175 6.70 7.73 -6.26
N VAL A 176 5.51 7.88 -6.87
CA VAL A 176 4.83 9.18 -6.98
C VAL A 176 4.50 9.75 -5.61
N GLY A 177 3.95 8.93 -4.71
CA GLY A 177 3.59 9.36 -3.36
C GLY A 177 4.78 9.77 -2.52
N LEU A 178 5.90 9.02 -2.57
CA LEU A 178 7.14 9.40 -1.86
C LEU A 178 7.77 10.66 -2.44
N LEU A 179 7.78 10.82 -3.77
CA LEU A 179 8.23 12.05 -4.42
C LEU A 179 7.37 13.25 -4.00
N MET A 180 6.04 13.10 -4.05
CA MET A 180 5.12 14.15 -3.63
C MET A 180 5.31 14.51 -2.16
N TRP A 181 5.57 13.53 -1.29
CA TRP A 181 5.81 13.78 0.13
C TRP A 181 7.11 14.57 0.33
N ALA A 182 8.18 14.20 -0.37
CA ALA A 182 9.42 14.97 -0.34
C ALA A 182 9.21 16.43 -0.80
N LEU A 183 8.44 16.65 -1.87
CA LEU A 183 8.07 17.99 -2.34
C LEU A 183 7.24 18.76 -1.30
N ALA A 184 6.31 18.08 -0.62
CA ALA A 184 5.51 18.67 0.44
C ALA A 184 6.36 19.11 1.65
N LEU A 185 7.39 18.32 2.02
CA LEU A 185 8.35 18.69 3.06
C LEU A 185 9.20 19.91 2.68
N MET A 186 9.34 20.20 1.38
CA MET A 186 10.00 21.40 0.85
C MET A 186 9.02 22.57 0.64
N GLY A 187 7.76 22.44 1.07
CA GLY A 187 6.76 23.51 1.04
C GLY A 187 5.99 23.64 -0.28
N ALA A 188 6.13 22.71 -1.23
CA ALA A 188 5.44 22.79 -2.52
C ALA A 188 3.91 22.70 -2.38
N PHE A 189 3.42 21.86 -1.48
CA PHE A 189 2.00 21.65 -1.19
C PHE A 189 1.81 20.87 0.11
N ARG A 190 0.55 20.61 0.45
CA ARG A 190 0.11 19.86 1.64
C ARG A 190 0.47 18.37 1.58
N VAL A 191 1.03 17.83 2.66
CA VAL A 191 1.43 16.40 2.78
C VAL A 191 0.26 15.44 2.53
N GLU A 192 -0.97 15.84 2.84
CA GLU A 192 -2.17 15.02 2.65
C GLU A 192 -2.37 14.64 1.18
N LEU A 193 -1.92 15.45 0.21
CA LEU A 193 -1.95 15.07 -1.20
C LEU A 193 -1.05 13.84 -1.44
N ALA A 194 0.18 13.87 -0.93
CA ALA A 194 1.10 12.74 -1.05
C ALA A 194 0.57 11.46 -0.38
N LEU A 195 -0.09 11.59 0.77
CA LEU A 195 -0.74 10.48 1.46
C LEU A 195 -1.82 9.83 0.60
N HIS A 196 -2.64 10.61 -0.11
CA HIS A 196 -3.68 10.04 -0.96
C HIS A 196 -3.12 9.39 -2.23
N ALA A 197 -1.96 9.86 -2.73
CA ALA A 197 -1.25 9.17 -3.80
C ALA A 197 -0.83 7.76 -3.34
N LEU A 198 -0.28 7.63 -2.13
CA LEU A 198 0.07 6.34 -1.53
C LEU A 198 -1.17 5.51 -1.22
N ALA A 199 -2.19 6.09 -0.58
CA ALA A 199 -3.34 5.36 -0.06
C ALA A 199 -4.30 4.90 -1.17
N ILE A 200 -4.69 5.77 -2.10
CA ILE A 200 -5.63 5.44 -3.18
C ILE A 200 -4.87 4.78 -4.33
N GLY A 201 -3.86 5.47 -4.85
CA GLY A 201 -3.12 5.02 -6.04
C GLY A 201 -2.24 3.82 -5.75
N GLY A 202 -1.59 3.78 -4.60
CA GLY A 202 -0.75 2.66 -4.18
C GLY A 202 -1.57 1.55 -3.52
N ILE A 203 -1.87 1.72 -2.24
CA ILE A 203 -2.38 0.68 -1.34
C ILE A 203 -3.72 0.14 -1.83
N ALA A 204 -4.73 0.99 -2.03
CA ALA A 204 -6.07 0.57 -2.44
C ALA A 204 -6.10 -0.05 -3.84
N THR A 205 -5.34 0.49 -4.79
CA THR A 205 -5.28 -0.07 -6.15
C THR A 205 -4.54 -1.42 -6.15
N MET A 206 -3.45 -1.55 -5.39
CA MET A 206 -2.71 -2.81 -5.21
C MET A 206 -3.59 -3.87 -4.57
N MET A 207 -4.35 -3.51 -3.52
CA MET A 207 -5.30 -4.41 -2.87
C MET A 207 -6.36 -4.89 -3.86
N LEU A 208 -6.99 -3.99 -4.63
CA LEU A 208 -7.99 -4.36 -5.63
C LEU A 208 -7.43 -5.35 -6.68
N ALA A 209 -6.22 -5.07 -7.21
CA ALA A 209 -5.57 -5.92 -8.19
C ALA A 209 -5.19 -7.30 -7.61
N MET A 210 -4.62 -7.32 -6.39
CA MET A 210 -4.21 -8.55 -5.73
C MET A 210 -5.41 -9.38 -5.28
N MET A 211 -6.42 -8.79 -4.63
CA MET A 211 -7.62 -9.51 -4.21
C MET A 211 -8.34 -10.14 -5.40
N SER A 212 -8.48 -9.41 -6.51
CA SER A 212 -9.05 -9.95 -7.75
C SER A 212 -8.28 -11.16 -8.28
N ARG A 213 -6.94 -11.14 -8.22
CA ARG A 213 -6.12 -12.29 -8.63
C ARG A 213 -6.23 -13.47 -7.66
N VAL A 214 -6.07 -13.18 -6.37
CA VAL A 214 -5.96 -14.15 -5.28
C VAL A 214 -7.29 -14.87 -5.06
N ALA A 215 -8.42 -14.17 -5.19
CA ALA A 215 -9.75 -14.76 -5.11
C ALA A 215 -9.98 -15.83 -6.19
N LEU A 216 -9.57 -15.60 -7.43
CA LEU A 216 -9.66 -16.61 -8.49
C LEU A 216 -8.70 -17.78 -8.24
N GLY A 217 -7.45 -17.47 -7.88
CA GLY A 217 -6.43 -18.48 -7.63
C GLY A 217 -6.77 -19.44 -6.48
N HIS A 218 -7.29 -18.93 -5.35
CA HIS A 218 -7.68 -19.77 -4.22
C HIS A 218 -9.02 -20.47 -4.40
N THR A 219 -9.86 -20.03 -5.33
CA THR A 219 -11.11 -20.74 -5.63
C THR A 219 -10.95 -21.77 -6.76
N GLY A 220 -9.72 -22.04 -7.20
CA GLY A 220 -9.39 -22.99 -8.27
C GLY A 220 -9.77 -22.51 -9.67
N ARG A 221 -10.23 -21.26 -9.81
CA ARG A 221 -10.70 -20.70 -11.09
C ARG A 221 -9.53 -20.18 -11.91
N THR A 222 -9.72 -20.13 -13.22
CA THR A 222 -8.71 -19.58 -14.12
C THR A 222 -8.47 -18.10 -13.80
N ILE A 223 -7.20 -17.71 -13.65
CA ILE A 223 -6.82 -16.33 -13.32
C ILE A 223 -6.93 -15.47 -14.59
N ARG A 224 -8.17 -15.08 -14.91
CA ARG A 224 -8.51 -14.12 -15.96
C ARG A 224 -9.30 -12.99 -15.35
N THR A 225 -9.09 -11.77 -15.84
CA THR A 225 -9.89 -10.61 -15.43
C THR A 225 -11.37 -10.86 -15.68
N LEU A 226 -12.16 -10.93 -14.62
CA LEU A 226 -13.61 -10.85 -14.70
C LEU A 226 -14.05 -9.51 -15.32
N PRO A 227 -15.23 -9.46 -15.97
CA PRO A 227 -15.77 -8.23 -16.53
C PRO A 227 -15.79 -7.08 -15.53
N GLY A 228 -15.57 -5.86 -16.02
CA GLY A 228 -15.60 -4.64 -15.20
C GLY A 228 -14.35 -4.37 -14.35
N ILE A 229 -13.57 -5.37 -13.94
CA ILE A 229 -12.39 -5.12 -13.07
C ILE A 229 -11.33 -4.23 -13.71
N GLY A 230 -11.11 -4.38 -15.03
CA GLY A 230 -10.22 -3.47 -15.74
C GLY A 230 -10.70 -2.02 -15.69
N VAL A 231 -12.03 -1.81 -15.76
CA VAL A 231 -12.64 -0.49 -15.58
C VAL A 231 -12.47 -0.02 -14.14
N GLY A 232 -12.72 -0.87 -13.15
CA GLY A 232 -12.53 -0.55 -11.73
C GLY A 232 -11.09 -0.12 -11.41
N LEU A 233 -10.08 -0.83 -11.93
CA LEU A 233 -8.68 -0.44 -11.80
C LEU A 233 -8.39 0.89 -12.52
N GLY A 234 -9.03 1.15 -13.66
CA GLY A 234 -8.92 2.42 -14.38
C GLY A 234 -9.52 3.58 -13.58
N LEU A 235 -10.69 3.37 -12.97
CA LEU A 235 -11.34 4.33 -12.08
C LEU A 235 -10.48 4.63 -10.86
N MET A 236 -9.86 3.63 -10.25
CA MET A 236 -8.90 3.81 -9.16
C MET A 236 -7.69 4.66 -9.57
N PHE A 237 -7.13 4.38 -10.75
CA PHE A 237 -6.02 5.15 -11.30
C PHE A 237 -6.41 6.63 -11.52
N VAL A 238 -7.52 6.89 -12.19
CA VAL A 238 -8.01 8.25 -12.44
C VAL A 238 -8.36 8.94 -11.11
N GLY A 239 -9.01 8.24 -10.19
CA GLY A 239 -9.37 8.76 -8.86
C GLY A 239 -8.14 9.16 -8.04
N ALA A 240 -7.05 8.40 -8.13
CA ALA A 240 -5.77 8.72 -7.48
C ALA A 240 -5.08 9.93 -8.13
N LEU A 241 -5.10 10.02 -9.46
CA LEU A 241 -4.56 11.16 -10.21
C LEU A 241 -5.31 12.46 -9.87
N LEU A 242 -6.63 12.40 -9.86
CA LEU A 242 -7.48 13.51 -9.48
C LEU A 242 -7.16 13.96 -8.05
N ARG A 243 -7.18 13.03 -7.09
CA ARG A 243 -7.05 13.35 -5.67
C ARG A 243 -5.68 13.91 -5.26
N SER A 244 -4.62 13.61 -6.04
CA SER A 244 -3.25 13.91 -5.65
C SER A 244 -2.49 14.77 -6.65
N PRO A 245 -1.91 14.26 -7.77
CA PRO A 245 -1.10 15.11 -8.64
C PRO A 245 -1.88 16.26 -9.29
N VAL A 246 -3.12 16.02 -9.74
CA VAL A 246 -3.95 17.07 -10.35
C VAL A 246 -4.26 18.16 -9.34
N LEU A 247 -4.63 17.79 -8.10
CA LEU A 247 -4.94 18.77 -7.06
C LEU A 247 -3.70 19.51 -6.53
N ALA A 248 -2.51 18.90 -6.61
CA ALA A 248 -1.25 19.59 -6.36
C ALA A 248 -0.99 20.71 -7.38
N MET A 249 -1.38 20.52 -8.65
CA MET A 249 -1.21 21.53 -9.70
C MET A 249 -2.35 22.55 -9.74
N PHE A 250 -3.58 22.13 -9.45
CA PHE A 250 -4.79 22.94 -9.55
C PHE A 250 -5.58 22.90 -8.22
N PRO A 251 -5.10 23.54 -7.14
CA PRO A 251 -5.75 23.47 -5.83
C PRO A 251 -7.17 24.07 -5.81
N GLN A 252 -7.55 24.89 -6.79
CA GLN A 252 -8.85 25.55 -6.86
C GLN A 252 -10.04 24.62 -7.18
N ILE A 253 -9.82 23.42 -7.73
CA ILE A 253 -10.89 22.49 -8.15
C ILE A 253 -11.27 21.44 -7.08
N THR A 254 -10.82 21.62 -5.84
CA THR A 254 -10.98 20.67 -4.70
C THR A 254 -12.33 19.96 -4.62
N HIS A 255 -13.44 20.69 -4.60
CA HIS A 255 -14.75 20.11 -4.30
C HIS A 255 -15.20 19.04 -5.32
N TRP A 256 -15.04 19.32 -6.61
CA TRP A 256 -15.38 18.37 -7.67
C TRP A 256 -14.44 17.16 -7.67
N THR A 257 -13.15 17.41 -7.51
CA THR A 257 -12.10 16.38 -7.53
C THR A 257 -12.25 15.39 -6.37
N TYR A 258 -12.66 15.85 -5.18
CA TYR A 258 -12.92 14.97 -4.03
C TYR A 258 -14.11 14.04 -4.28
N ASN A 259 -15.25 14.60 -4.68
CA ASN A 259 -16.47 13.81 -4.92
C ASN A 259 -16.25 12.78 -6.04
N LEU A 260 -15.56 13.17 -7.11
CA LEU A 260 -15.29 12.27 -8.22
C LEU A 260 -14.32 11.14 -7.83
N SER A 261 -13.29 11.44 -7.04
CA SER A 261 -12.37 10.42 -6.52
C SER A 261 -13.08 9.41 -5.62
N ILE A 262 -13.96 9.89 -4.72
CA ILE A 262 -14.79 9.03 -3.86
C ILE A 262 -15.71 8.14 -4.71
N LEU A 263 -16.41 8.72 -5.70
CA LEU A 263 -17.31 7.98 -6.57
C LEU A 263 -16.57 6.89 -7.35
N PHE A 264 -15.41 7.20 -7.92
CA PHE A 264 -14.58 6.24 -8.64
C PHE A 264 -14.09 5.11 -7.74
N TRP A 265 -13.68 5.42 -6.51
CA TRP A 265 -13.30 4.42 -5.51
C TRP A 265 -14.47 3.50 -5.17
N CYS A 266 -15.64 4.06 -4.86
CA CYS A 266 -16.85 3.30 -4.54
C CYS A 266 -17.26 2.38 -5.68
N ILE A 267 -17.33 2.89 -6.92
CA ILE A 267 -17.69 2.09 -8.10
C ILE A 267 -16.67 0.95 -8.31
N ALA A 268 -15.36 1.23 -8.20
CA ALA A 268 -14.34 0.21 -8.40
C ALA A 268 -14.46 -0.96 -7.41
N TYR A 269 -14.70 -0.66 -6.13
CA TYR A 269 -14.88 -1.69 -5.10
C TYR A 269 -16.25 -2.37 -5.19
N LEU A 270 -17.31 -1.66 -5.61
CA LEU A 270 -18.61 -2.28 -5.89
C LEU A 270 -18.53 -3.29 -7.04
N ILE A 271 -17.78 -2.98 -8.11
CA ILE A 271 -17.53 -3.92 -9.21
C ILE A 271 -16.86 -5.19 -8.68
N PHE A 272 -15.86 -5.05 -7.80
CA PHE A 272 -15.21 -6.18 -7.15
C PHE A 272 -16.19 -7.01 -6.32
N LEU A 273 -16.95 -6.38 -5.42
CA LEU A 273 -17.93 -7.08 -4.59
C LEU A 273 -18.95 -7.83 -5.45
N PHE A 274 -19.49 -7.20 -6.49
CA PHE A 274 -20.48 -7.83 -7.35
C PHE A 274 -19.96 -9.08 -8.07
N HIS A 275 -18.73 -9.04 -8.61
CA HIS A 275 -18.20 -10.14 -9.41
C HIS A 275 -17.47 -11.22 -8.60
N TYR A 276 -16.95 -10.89 -7.41
CA TYR A 276 -16.11 -11.81 -6.63
C TYR A 276 -16.81 -12.42 -5.42
N THR A 277 -17.94 -11.86 -4.97
CA THR A 277 -18.71 -12.46 -3.86
C THR A 277 -19.14 -13.88 -4.17
N LEU A 278 -19.72 -14.14 -5.35
CA LEU A 278 -20.17 -15.48 -5.70
C LEU A 278 -18.99 -16.48 -5.83
N PRO A 279 -17.88 -16.16 -6.52
CA PRO A 279 -16.69 -17.00 -6.50
C PRO A 279 -16.17 -17.34 -5.10
N LEU A 280 -16.16 -16.36 -4.17
CA LEU A 280 -15.65 -16.54 -2.82
C LEU A 280 -16.60 -17.30 -1.88
N LEU A 281 -17.90 -17.27 -2.14
CA LEU A 281 -18.92 -17.98 -1.36
C LEU A 281 -19.31 -19.35 -1.95
N SER A 282 -18.71 -19.73 -3.07
CA SER A 282 -18.94 -21.02 -3.70
C SER A 282 -17.77 -21.95 -3.49
N THR A 283 -18.05 -23.25 -3.44
CA THR A 283 -17.05 -24.29 -3.34
C THR A 283 -16.03 -24.16 -4.46
N ARG A 284 -14.77 -24.46 -4.14
CA ARG A 284 -13.72 -24.57 -5.14
C ARG A 284 -14.09 -25.47 -6.30
N VAL A 285 -13.79 -25.00 -7.51
CA VAL A 285 -14.07 -25.74 -8.75
C VAL A 285 -13.13 -26.93 -8.96
N ASP A 286 -12.00 -26.98 -8.24
CA ASP A 286 -11.01 -28.06 -8.30
C ASP A 286 -11.24 -29.16 -7.23
N GLY A 287 -12.31 -29.06 -6.43
CA GLY A 287 -12.71 -30.06 -5.44
C GLY A 287 -11.80 -30.18 -4.22
N LYS A 288 -10.84 -29.25 -4.04
CA LYS A 288 -9.97 -29.20 -2.85
C LYS A 288 -10.63 -28.43 -1.72
N ASP A 289 -10.07 -28.56 -0.52
CA ASP A 289 -10.49 -27.77 0.65
C ASP A 289 -10.39 -26.25 0.36
N GLY A 290 -11.47 -25.54 0.67
CA GLY A 290 -11.60 -24.08 0.52
C GLY A 290 -12.95 -23.64 -0.01
#